data_AF-A0A657B6Y9-F1
#
_entry.id   AF-A0A657B6Y9-F1
#
_cell.length_a   1.000
_cell.length_b   1.000
_cell.length_c   1.000
_cell.angle_alpha   90.00
_cell.angle_beta   90.00
_cell.angle_gamma   90.00
#
_symmetry.space_group_name_H-M   'P 1'
#
loop_
_entity.id
_entity.type
_entity.pdbx_description
1 polymer ?
#
loop_
_entity_poly.entity_id
_entity_poly.type
_entity_poly.pdbx_seq_one_letter_code
_entity_poly.pdbx_strand_id
1 'polypeptide(L)' 'DKVNDDHKPVMITRQNGKPAVVMSLEDFQAYEETAYLMASPKNAERLNQAIAEIEGGKAKQHGLIEE' A
#
# COMPACT_ATOMS: atom_id res chain seq x y z
N ASP A 1 -3.91 -15.37 -14.39
CA ASP A 1 -2.65 -14.63 -14.58
C ASP A 1 -2.84 -13.15 -14.78
N LYS A 2 -3.73 -12.67 -15.66
CA LYS A 2 -3.92 -11.23 -15.91
C LYS A 2 -3.94 -10.28 -14.69
N VAL A 3 -4.62 -10.61 -13.59
CA VAL A 3 -4.63 -9.76 -12.38
C VAL A 3 -3.29 -9.77 -11.64
N ASN A 4 -2.54 -10.86 -11.71
CA ASN A 4 -1.20 -10.99 -11.15
C ASN A 4 -0.17 -10.31 -12.06
N ASP A 5 -0.29 -10.44 -13.38
CA ASP A 5 0.70 -9.89 -14.33
C ASP A 5 0.54 -8.38 -14.51
N ASP A 6 -0.70 -7.89 -14.59
CA ASP A 6 -0.98 -6.48 -14.88
C ASP A 6 -1.14 -5.63 -13.60
N HIS A 7 -1.19 -6.25 -12.41
CA HIS A 7 -1.54 -5.61 -11.12
C HIS A 7 -2.78 -4.70 -11.22
N LYS A 8 -3.79 -5.18 -11.96
CA LYS A 8 -5.04 -4.47 -12.22
C LYS A 8 -6.24 -5.26 -11.68
N PRO A 9 -7.01 -4.70 -10.74
CA PRO A 9 -8.21 -5.35 -10.25
C PRO A 9 -9.27 -5.44 -11.35
N VAL A 10 -10.03 -6.54 -11.37
CA VAL A 10 -11.14 -6.77 -12.30
C VAL A 10 -12.45 -6.88 -11.51
N MET A 11 -13.45 -6.11 -11.92
CA MET A 11 -14.80 -6.20 -11.35
C MET A 11 -15.60 -7.31 -12.04
N ILE A 12 -16.20 -8.19 -11.25
CA ILE A 12 -17.09 -9.26 -11.69
C ILE A 12 -18.52 -8.90 -11.27
N THR A 13 -19.41 -8.82 -12.24
CA THR A 13 -20.85 -8.58 -12.04
C THR A 13 -21.65 -9.86 -12.22
N ARG A 14 -22.67 -10.09 -11.38
CA ARG A 14 -23.62 -11.21 -11.54
C ARG A 14 -25.02 -10.65 -11.79
N GLN A 15 -25.78 -11.25 -12.71
CA GLN A 15 -27.10 -10.76 -13.12
C GLN A 15 -28.08 -10.54 -11.94
N ASN A 16 -28.00 -11.38 -10.90
CA ASN A 16 -28.85 -11.30 -9.70
C ASN A 16 -28.02 -11.29 -8.40
N GLY A 17 -26.80 -10.75 -8.42
CA GLY A 17 -25.92 -10.76 -7.24
C GLY A 17 -25.13 -9.47 -7.08
N LYS A 18 -24.54 -9.27 -5.90
CA LYS A 18 -23.63 -8.14 -5.65
C LYS A 18 -22.35 -8.29 -6.48
N PRO A 19 -21.80 -7.19 -7.03
CA PRO A 19 -20.51 -7.23 -7.70
C PRO A 19 -19.39 -7.58 -6.73
N ALA A 20 -18.30 -8.14 -7.26
CA ALA A 20 -17.09 -8.43 -6.51
C ALA A 20 -15.86 -7.94 -7.30
N VAL A 21 -14.75 -7.71 -6.61
CA VAL A 21 -13.47 -7.39 -7.23
C VAL A 21 -12.53 -8.57 -7.06
N VAL A 22 -11.83 -8.94 -8.13
CA VAL A 22 -10.73 -9.90 -8.10
C VAL A 22 -9.44 -9.14 -8.37
N MET A 23 -8.46 -9.32 -7.51
CA MET A 23 -7.10 -8.77 -7.62
C MET A 23 -6.08 -9.84 -7.22
N SER A 24 -4.80 -9.58 -7.48
CA SER A 24 -3.75 -10.48 -7.00
C SER A 24 -3.71 -10.52 -5.48
N LEU A 25 -3.18 -11.61 -4.92
CA LEU A 25 -2.99 -11.70 -3.47
C LEU A 25 -1.99 -10.66 -2.97
N GLU A 26 -0.94 -10.40 -3.75
CA GLU A 26 0.09 -9.40 -3.46
C GLU A 26 -0.51 -7.99 -3.37
N ASP A 27 -1.34 -7.59 -4.34
CA ASP A 27 -1.99 -6.28 -4.30
C ASP A 27 -2.95 -6.16 -3.10
N PHE A 28 -3.64 -7.24 -2.76
CA PHE A 28 -4.52 -7.26 -1.60
C PHE A 28 -3.73 -7.07 -0.30
N GLN A 29 -2.60 -7.77 -0.15
CA GLN A 29 -1.72 -7.63 1.03
C GLN A 29 -1.11 -6.22 1.12
N ALA A 30 -0.64 -5.67 0.00
CA ALA A 30 -0.13 -4.30 -0.05
C ALA A 30 -1.21 -3.26 0.32
N TYR A 31 -2.45 -3.49 -0.11
CA TYR A 31 -3.60 -2.67 0.27
C TYR A 31 -3.90 -2.77 1.78
N GLU A 32 -3.92 -3.98 2.34
CA GLU A 32 -4.14 -4.18 3.77
C GLU A 32 -3.04 -3.54 4.63
N GLU A 33 -1.77 -3.67 4.23
CA GLU A 33 -0.64 -3.06 4.93
C GLU A 33 -0.70 -1.53 4.88
N THR A 34 -1.01 -0.97 3.71
CA THR A 34 -1.19 0.49 3.57
C THR A 34 -2.33 0.97 4.45
N ALA A 35 -3.48 0.28 4.43
CA ALA A 35 -4.62 0.61 5.28
C ALA A 35 -4.27 0.53 6.77
N TYR A 36 -3.50 -0.49 7.17
CA TYR A 36 -3.01 -0.66 8.54
C TYR A 36 -2.11 0.50 8.97
N LEU A 37 -1.10 0.85 8.15
CA LEU A 37 -0.18 1.95 8.45
C LEU A 37 -0.92 3.30 8.54
N MET A 38 -1.94 3.50 7.71
CA MET A 38 -2.71 4.74 7.65
C MET A 38 -3.84 4.82 8.68
N ALA A 39 -4.23 3.72 9.32
CA ALA A 39 -5.34 3.68 10.28
C ALA A 39 -5.12 4.55 11.52
N SER A 40 -3.87 4.79 11.91
CA SER A 40 -3.52 5.70 13.00
C SER A 40 -3.17 7.08 12.43
N PRO A 41 -3.95 8.14 12.73
CA PRO A 41 -3.71 9.48 12.18
C PRO A 41 -2.29 10.00 12.47
N LYS A 42 -1.79 9.75 13.69
CA LYS A 42 -0.43 10.14 14.08
C LYS A 42 0.64 9.37 13.31
N ASN A 43 0.40 8.09 13.01
CA ASN A 43 1.34 7.30 12.22
C ASN A 43 1.33 7.73 10.75
N ALA A 44 0.14 7.97 10.19
CA ALA A 44 -0.04 8.48 8.84
C ALA A 44 0.66 9.82 8.65
N GLU A 45 0.48 10.77 9.58
CA GLU A 45 1.16 12.07 9.56
C GLU A 45 2.68 11.90 9.57
N ARG A 46 3.21 11.08 10.49
CA ARG A 46 4.65 10.82 10.59
C ARG A 46 5.23 10.19 9.32
N LEU A 47 4.52 9.23 8.73
CA LEU A 47 4.96 8.56 7.50
C LEU A 47 4.95 9.53 6.31
N ASN A 48 3.88 10.30 6.14
CA ASN A 48 3.78 11.29 5.07
C ASN A 48 4.85 12.39 5.20
N GLN A 49 5.13 12.84 6.42
CA GLN A 49 6.23 13.78 6.67
C GLN A 49 7.58 13.18 6.28
N ALA A 50 7.86 11.93 6.68
CA ALA A 50 9.11 11.26 6.35
C ALA A 50 9.29 11.10 4.83
N ILE A 51 8.21 10.76 4.09
CA ILE A 51 8.22 10.70 2.62
C ILE A 51 8.57 12.07 2.03
N ALA A 52 7.90 13.13 2.47
CA ALA A 52 8.15 14.49 1.98
C ALA A 52 9.57 14.99 2.29
N GLU A 53 10.14 14.59 3.44
CA GLU A 53 11.54 14.89 3.78
C GLU A 53 12.53 14.18 2.86
N ILE A 54 12.29 12.90 2.55
CA ILE A 54 13.11 12.12 1.62
C ILE A 54 13.05 12.70 0.21
N GLU A 55 11.85 12.96 -0.32
CA GLU A 55 11.63 13.57 -1.64
C GLU A 55 12.25 14.97 -1.72
N GLY A 56 12.23 15.72 -0.61
CA GLY A 56 12.88 17.03 -0.48
C GLY A 56 14.39 16.98 -0.25
N GLY A 57 15.03 15.79 -0.28
CA GLY A 57 16.46 15.63 -0.10
C GLY A 57 16.97 15.88 1.32
N LYS A 58 16.09 15.81 2.34
CA LYS A 58 16.41 16.05 3.76
C LYS A 58 16.82 14.78 4.52
N ALA A 59 16.94 13.65 3.82
CA ALA A 59 17.37 12.39 4.40
C ALA A 59 18.85 12.43 4.82
N LYS A 60 19.19 11.73 5.91
CA LYS A 60 20.57 11.54 6.36
C LYS A 60 20.90 10.06 6.36
N GLN A 61 22.03 9.70 5.74
CA GLN A 61 22.52 8.33 5.77
C GLN A 61 23.22 8.07 7.10
N HIS A 62 22.83 6.99 7.76
CA HIS A 62 23.48 6.50 8.97
C HIS A 62 23.88 5.03 8.75
N GLY A 63 25.01 4.61 9.33
CA GLY A 63 25.34 3.20 9.44
C GLY A 63 24.40 2.50 10.41
N LEU A 64 24.33 1.16 10.31
CA LEU A 64 23.68 0.36 11.34
C LEU A 64 24.48 0.49 12.64
N ILE A 65 23.77 0.62 13.75
CA ILE A 65 24.38 0.56 15.08
C ILE A 65 24.47 -0.94 15.42
N GLU A 66 25.68 -1.43 15.68
CA GLU A 66 25.91 -2.79 16.20
C GLU A 66 25.52 -2.84 17.69
N GLU A 67 25.06 -4.00 18.17
CA GLU A 67 24.62 -4.21 19.57
C GLU A 67 25.72 -3.96 20.62
#